data_AF-A0AA40E1T1-F1
#
_entry.id   AF-A0AA40E1T1-F1
#
_cell.length_a   1.000
_cell.length_b   1.000
_cell.length_c   1.000
_cell.angle_alpha   90.00
_cell.angle_beta   90.00
_cell.angle_gamma   90.00
#
_symmetry.space_group_name_H-M   'P 1'
#
loop_
_entity.id
_entity.type
_entity.pdbx_description
1 polymer ?
#
loop_
_entity_poly.entity_id
_entity_poly.type
_entity_poly.pdbx_seq_one_letter_code
_entity_poly.pdbx_strand_id
1 'polypeptide(L)'
;MTSLGAFPDEIIRHILLFVSPEDNLGSVQLLSRRFYHLADEALLWKFHCRSSFAHWNHEHRLHEKLTARASSVKWKQLWVTRKRTNTKAARLLDGILSTKVSQLKRLQQICQLGYDAKDFLLEQCHVDEARGDVLARRYYANSALDSIHRGIAVEIWSKYQGNPLSTRGLDTALGAFDMFVLHDQPQDLGYISETLDSLAAQIRKEVLNFETLTTRQKALCLVRWLRSKDLTGMEDERTNYRNLRNCLIGHALSEKGHQSLPIISSAIFCCVAERLGMTTSCCAFPSHVHATVFAPAGLTLDGEEEHNPDAELAAMYVNPWDSDDEVTLGDLRNRLNEFGWTQSAEAFLKAAPVPIIVQRLAQNIKTTWSTVQSLADNDPSEVEMKRLRIGHPDLNLEAAYYASMWADLMTKQASNFHWAHNLDAFLNRFALSWSEDAWIVEKYLIPLYDKFIEAYPHQRQRAGWENVRAILNMLENLDNRPPTVSRRYTQEIRTQVRYKIGQVFRHRRYQYVGIINGWAAKGTSDLPTPHYLTRDEADEEEGNGAQRIELLRRPPPKTYYTCLRPTVDRLRVAQDNIEIITDPSLIPDSLFFLAGKFFKRFDEATCTFVSNLKEFYPDD
;
A
#
# COMPACT_ATOMS: atom_id res chain seq x y z
N MET A 1 46.61 -29.55 22.07
CA MET A 1 45.37 -29.03 21.44
C MET A 1 45.56 -29.07 19.93
N THR A 2 44.69 -29.77 19.21
CA THR A 2 44.66 -29.74 17.74
C THR A 2 44.19 -28.36 17.27
N SER A 3 44.94 -27.74 16.36
CA SER A 3 44.57 -26.44 15.78
C SER A 3 43.50 -26.61 14.70
N LEU A 4 42.70 -25.58 14.44
CA LEU A 4 41.66 -25.60 13.40
C LEU A 4 42.23 -25.96 12.01
N GLY A 5 43.49 -25.60 11.75
CA GLY A 5 44.19 -25.94 10.51
C GLY A 5 44.51 -27.43 10.34
N ALA A 6 44.36 -28.25 11.38
CA ALA A 6 44.58 -29.69 11.31
C ALA A 6 43.37 -30.47 10.77
N PHE A 7 42.20 -29.85 10.68
CA PHE A 7 40.99 -30.50 10.16
C PHE A 7 41.00 -30.57 8.62
N PRO A 8 40.35 -31.60 8.01
CA PRO A 8 40.10 -31.65 6.57
C PRO A 8 39.27 -30.47 6.06
N ASP A 9 39.42 -30.14 4.78
CA ASP A 9 38.73 -29.01 4.15
C ASP A 9 37.20 -29.14 4.24
N GLU A 10 36.66 -30.37 4.15
CA GLU A 10 35.23 -30.65 4.26
C GLU A 10 34.67 -30.26 5.63
N ILE A 11 35.42 -30.54 6.70
CA ILE A 11 35.03 -30.20 8.07
C ILE A 11 35.11 -28.69 8.27
N ILE A 12 36.16 -28.05 7.76
CA ILE A 12 36.29 -26.59 7.81
C ILE A 12 35.14 -25.94 7.05
N ARG A 13 34.81 -26.40 5.83
CA ARG A 13 33.66 -25.90 5.05
C ARG A 13 32.36 -26.01 5.83
N HIS A 14 32.12 -27.13 6.51
CA HIS A 14 30.92 -27.31 7.32
C HIS A 14 30.88 -26.32 8.50
N ILE A 15 32.00 -26.12 9.18
CA ILE A 15 32.13 -25.11 10.25
C ILE A 15 31.83 -23.70 9.72
N LEU A 16 32.31 -23.36 8.52
CA LEU A 16 32.11 -22.05 7.92
C LEU A 16 30.63 -21.72 7.66
N LEU A 17 29.75 -22.71 7.52
CA LEU A 17 28.30 -22.48 7.43
C LEU A 17 27.70 -21.86 8.71
N PHE A 18 28.37 -22.04 9.85
CA PHE A 18 27.96 -21.49 11.16
C PHE A 18 28.67 -20.17 11.50
N VAL A 19 29.60 -19.71 10.66
CA VAL A 19 30.28 -18.43 10.85
C VAL A 19 29.44 -17.33 10.18
N SER A 20 29.29 -16.18 10.84
CA SER A 20 28.59 -15.06 10.23
C SER A 20 29.33 -14.60 8.96
N PRO A 21 28.63 -14.18 7.90
CA PRO A 21 29.29 -13.66 6.70
C PRO A 21 30.21 -12.47 7.00
N GLU A 22 29.87 -11.66 8.00
CA GLU A 22 30.67 -10.55 8.50
C GLU A 22 31.99 -11.01 9.11
N ASP A 23 31.97 -12.00 10.01
CA ASP A 23 33.20 -12.57 10.59
C ASP A 23 34.03 -13.30 9.54
N ASN A 24 33.38 -13.92 8.56
CA ASN A 24 34.03 -14.54 7.43
C ASN A 24 34.87 -13.49 6.65
N LEU A 25 34.27 -12.36 6.28
CA LEU A 25 34.94 -11.27 5.57
C LEU A 25 35.99 -10.54 6.42
N GLY A 26 35.65 -10.24 7.67
CA GLY A 26 36.45 -9.40 8.56
C GLY A 26 37.58 -10.13 9.28
N SER A 27 37.50 -11.46 9.39
CA SER A 27 38.42 -12.25 10.22
C SER A 27 38.92 -13.50 9.50
N VAL A 28 38.02 -14.43 9.13
CA VAL A 28 38.42 -15.78 8.70
C VAL A 28 39.27 -15.78 7.43
N GLN A 29 38.86 -15.02 6.42
CA GLN A 29 39.59 -14.92 5.15
C GLN A 29 40.99 -14.31 5.30
N LEU A 30 41.24 -13.60 6.40
CA LEU A 30 42.50 -12.94 6.68
C LEU A 30 43.49 -13.85 7.43
N LEU A 31 43.05 -15.03 7.90
CA LEU A 31 43.88 -15.93 8.72
C LEU A 31 44.99 -16.64 7.93
N SER A 32 44.69 -17.14 6.73
CA SER A 32 45.66 -17.81 5.86
C SER A 32 45.14 -17.94 4.42
N ARG A 33 46.03 -18.28 3.48
CA ARG A 33 45.63 -18.59 2.08
C ARG A 33 44.62 -19.73 1.99
N ARG A 34 44.79 -20.78 2.80
CA ARG A 34 43.85 -21.93 2.81
C ARG A 34 42.46 -21.49 3.28
N PHE A 35 42.39 -20.74 4.38
CA PHE A 35 41.12 -20.21 4.89
C PHE A 35 40.49 -19.21 3.92
N TYR A 36 41.29 -18.37 3.25
CA TYR A 36 40.80 -17.52 2.17
C TYR A 36 40.10 -18.34 1.08
N HIS A 37 40.74 -19.38 0.55
CA HIS A 37 40.15 -20.21 -0.50
C HIS A 37 38.86 -20.92 -0.07
N LEU A 38 38.85 -21.51 1.12
CA LEU A 38 37.67 -22.23 1.63
C LEU A 38 36.51 -21.28 1.95
N ALA A 39 36.80 -20.10 2.49
CA ALA A 39 35.78 -19.14 2.90
C ALA A 39 35.31 -18.21 1.77
N ASP A 40 35.95 -18.27 0.60
CA ASP A 40 35.56 -17.59 -0.64
C ASP A 40 34.74 -18.49 -1.60
N GLU A 41 34.42 -19.73 -1.19
CA GLU A 41 33.72 -20.69 -2.04
C GLU A 41 32.30 -20.24 -2.43
N ALA A 42 31.95 -20.45 -3.69
CA ALA A 42 30.68 -20.02 -4.26
C ALA A 42 29.46 -20.63 -3.54
N LEU A 43 29.55 -21.91 -3.11
CA LEU A 43 28.46 -22.59 -2.41
C LEU A 43 28.22 -22.02 -1.01
N LEU A 44 29.28 -21.63 -0.29
CA LEU A 44 29.17 -20.97 1.00
C LEU A 44 28.46 -19.62 0.87
N TRP A 45 28.87 -18.81 -0.11
CA TRP A 45 28.24 -17.52 -0.35
C TRP A 45 26.81 -17.63 -0.91
N LYS A 46 26.50 -18.67 -1.69
CA LYS A 46 25.13 -19.00 -2.09
C LYS A 46 24.26 -19.31 -0.87
N PHE A 47 24.78 -20.07 0.09
CA PHE A 47 24.10 -20.33 1.36
C PHE A 47 23.85 -19.03 2.13
N HIS A 48 24.87 -18.19 2.32
CA HIS A 48 24.72 -16.91 3.02
C HIS A 48 23.71 -15.97 2.34
N CYS A 49 23.66 -15.90 1.01
CA CYS A 49 22.61 -15.14 0.32
C CYS A 49 21.19 -15.61 0.68
N ARG A 50 20.98 -16.93 0.84
CA ARG A 50 19.66 -17.49 1.19
C ARG A 50 19.32 -17.34 2.67
N SER A 51 20.31 -17.45 3.54
CA SER A 51 20.09 -17.45 4.99
C SER A 51 20.10 -16.05 5.61
N SER A 52 20.79 -15.07 5.00
CA SER A 52 20.91 -13.72 5.54
C SER A 52 19.77 -12.78 5.16
N PHE A 53 19.01 -13.09 4.10
CA PHE A 53 18.01 -12.17 3.54
C PHE A 53 16.77 -12.96 3.10
N ALA A 54 15.60 -12.55 3.56
CA ALA A 54 14.33 -13.13 3.14
C ALA A 54 13.80 -12.46 1.87
N HIS A 55 14.04 -11.15 1.71
CA HIS A 55 13.51 -10.36 0.61
C HIS A 55 14.61 -9.83 -0.32
N TRP A 56 14.34 -9.95 -1.62
CA TRP A 56 15.23 -9.52 -2.70
C TRP A 56 14.47 -8.74 -3.75
N ASN A 57 15.08 -7.66 -4.23
CA ASN A 57 14.56 -6.97 -5.40
C ASN A 57 14.62 -7.88 -6.65
N HIS A 58 13.58 -7.82 -7.49
CA HIS A 58 13.44 -8.63 -8.69
C HIS A 58 14.60 -8.44 -9.68
N GLU A 59 15.23 -7.26 -9.69
CA GLU A 59 16.40 -6.94 -10.53
C GLU A 59 17.57 -7.91 -10.29
N HIS A 60 17.65 -8.52 -9.11
CA HIS A 60 18.68 -9.51 -8.80
C HIS A 60 18.45 -10.86 -9.49
N ARG A 61 17.24 -11.15 -9.97
CA ARG A 61 16.85 -12.44 -10.57
C ARG A 61 17.29 -13.63 -9.73
N LEU A 62 17.04 -13.56 -8.42
CA LEU A 62 17.58 -14.53 -7.47
C LEU A 62 17.14 -15.96 -7.80
N HIS A 63 15.87 -16.17 -8.15
CA HIS A 63 15.36 -17.51 -8.52
C HIS A 63 16.13 -18.13 -9.69
N GLU A 64 16.42 -17.37 -10.75
CA GLU A 64 17.25 -17.82 -11.88
C GLU A 64 18.69 -18.15 -11.43
N LYS A 65 19.27 -17.30 -10.57
CA LYS A 65 20.62 -17.55 -10.03
C LYS A 65 20.66 -18.79 -9.14
N LEU A 66 19.58 -19.08 -8.42
CA LEU A 66 19.49 -20.24 -7.53
C LEU A 66 19.47 -21.57 -8.30
N THR A 67 18.93 -21.60 -9.52
CA THR A 67 18.95 -22.79 -10.40
C THR A 67 20.23 -22.92 -11.22
N ALA A 68 20.98 -21.82 -11.40
CA ALA A 68 22.27 -21.83 -12.08
C ALA A 68 23.39 -22.54 -11.30
N ARG A 69 24.48 -22.87 -12.01
CA ARG A 69 25.71 -23.42 -11.40
C ARG A 69 26.27 -22.41 -10.40
N ALA A 70 26.66 -22.87 -9.20
CA ALA A 70 27.13 -21.97 -8.15
C ALA A 70 28.33 -21.11 -8.61
N SER A 71 29.26 -21.70 -9.37
CA SER A 71 30.44 -21.01 -9.90
C SER A 71 30.16 -19.94 -10.95
N SER A 72 28.99 -19.95 -11.61
CA SER A 72 28.66 -18.94 -12.63
C SER A 72 28.07 -17.66 -12.05
N VAL A 73 27.81 -17.62 -10.73
CA VAL A 73 27.23 -16.47 -10.05
C VAL A 73 28.23 -15.93 -9.03
N LYS A 74 28.44 -14.61 -9.02
CA LYS A 74 29.32 -13.93 -8.06
C LYS A 74 28.62 -13.74 -6.71
N TRP A 75 28.32 -14.83 -6.01
CA TRP A 75 27.52 -14.84 -4.78
C TRP A 75 28.05 -13.92 -3.68
N LYS A 76 29.36 -13.91 -3.44
CA LYS A 76 29.97 -13.01 -2.46
C LYS A 76 29.71 -11.55 -2.76
N GLN A 77 29.86 -11.16 -4.03
CA GLN A 77 29.59 -9.77 -4.46
C GLN A 77 28.10 -9.44 -4.29
N LEU A 78 27.22 -10.39 -4.61
CA LEU A 78 25.77 -10.23 -4.42
C LEU A 78 25.43 -10.00 -2.94
N TRP A 79 25.98 -10.82 -2.03
CA TRP A 79 25.80 -10.66 -0.59
C TRP A 79 26.33 -9.31 -0.08
N VAL A 80 27.55 -8.94 -0.47
CA VAL A 80 28.17 -7.67 -0.06
C VAL A 80 27.36 -6.47 -0.53
N THR A 81 26.88 -6.49 -1.78
CA THR A 81 25.99 -5.44 -2.31
C THR A 81 24.71 -5.35 -1.48
N ARG A 82 24.06 -6.49 -1.22
CA ARG A 82 22.83 -6.55 -0.43
C ARG A 82 23.02 -6.04 1.01
N LYS A 83 24.15 -6.36 1.65
CA LYS A 83 24.51 -5.84 2.99
C LYS A 83 24.75 -4.33 2.97
N ARG A 84 25.45 -3.82 1.96
CA ARG A 84 25.68 -2.36 1.78
C ARG A 84 24.36 -1.61 1.62
N THR A 85 23.37 -2.20 0.96
CA THR A 85 22.02 -1.64 0.86
C THR A 85 21.38 -1.46 2.24
N ASN A 86 21.44 -2.47 3.13
CA ASN A 86 20.96 -2.33 4.51
C ASN A 86 21.70 -1.23 5.27
N THR A 87 23.03 -1.16 5.16
CA THR A 87 23.81 -0.08 5.79
C THR A 87 23.40 1.30 5.27
N LYS A 88 23.11 1.43 3.96
CA LYS A 88 22.63 2.68 3.37
C LYS A 88 21.24 3.04 3.91
N ALA A 89 20.30 2.09 3.94
CA ALA A 89 18.96 2.30 4.49
C ALA A 89 19.01 2.76 5.95
N ALA A 90 19.84 2.13 6.79
CA ALA A 90 20.04 2.52 8.17
C ALA A 90 20.52 3.98 8.32
N ARG A 91 21.56 4.38 7.57
CA ARG A 91 22.07 5.75 7.60
C ARG A 91 21.03 6.78 7.14
N LEU A 92 20.22 6.44 6.14
CA LEU A 92 19.16 7.30 5.64
C LEU A 92 18.05 7.46 6.68
N LEU A 93 17.63 6.37 7.32
CA LEU A 93 16.62 6.39 8.36
C LEU A 93 17.09 7.20 9.58
N ASP A 94 18.32 7.01 10.04
CA ASP A 94 18.88 7.82 11.13
C ASP A 94 18.94 9.32 10.73
N GLY A 95 19.22 9.61 9.46
CA GLY A 95 19.15 10.96 8.91
C GLY A 95 17.74 11.56 8.96
N ILE A 96 16.71 10.78 8.58
CA ILE A 96 15.28 11.17 8.66
C ILE A 96 14.88 11.50 10.10
N LEU A 97 15.38 10.75 11.07
CA LEU A 97 15.08 10.95 12.49
C LEU A 97 15.84 12.12 13.11
N SER A 98 16.96 12.54 12.50
CA SER A 98 17.82 13.61 13.03
C SER A 98 17.41 15.03 12.63
N THR A 99 16.74 15.21 11.49
CA THR A 99 16.37 16.54 10.95
C THR A 99 15.15 16.45 10.04
N LYS A 100 14.35 17.52 9.95
CA LYS A 100 13.30 17.66 8.93
C LYS A 100 13.86 18.02 7.56
N VAL A 101 15.07 18.58 7.47
CA VAL A 101 15.63 19.03 6.19
C VAL A 101 16.05 17.83 5.34
N SER A 102 15.62 17.82 4.09
CA SER A 102 15.81 16.72 3.15
C SER A 102 15.25 15.37 3.66
N GLN A 103 14.25 15.42 4.54
CA GLN A 103 13.63 14.23 5.13
C GLN A 103 12.92 13.41 4.06
N LEU A 104 12.12 14.06 3.22
CA LEU A 104 11.42 13.43 2.10
C LEU A 104 12.41 12.85 1.09
N LYS A 105 13.48 13.59 0.76
CA LYS A 105 14.54 13.10 -0.14
C LYS A 105 15.23 11.84 0.38
N ARG A 106 15.54 11.77 1.69
CA ARG A 106 16.11 10.55 2.29
C ARG A 106 15.12 9.39 2.26
N LEU A 107 13.84 9.66 2.50
CA LEU A 107 12.78 8.66 2.44
C LEU A 107 12.68 8.07 1.02
N GLN A 108 12.62 8.91 0.00
CA GLN A 108 12.66 8.48 -1.41
C GLN A 108 13.88 7.61 -1.72
N GLN A 109 15.06 7.97 -1.21
CA GLN A 109 16.28 7.18 -1.40
C GLN A 109 16.24 5.80 -0.74
N ILE A 110 15.49 5.63 0.36
CA ILE A 110 15.21 4.32 0.94
C ILE A 110 14.24 3.56 0.02
N CYS A 111 13.15 4.20 -0.40
CA CYS A 111 12.13 3.55 -1.23
C CYS A 111 12.68 3.05 -2.57
N GLN A 112 13.61 3.80 -3.17
CA GLN A 112 14.31 3.41 -4.41
C GLN A 112 15.20 2.17 -4.26
N LEU A 113 15.51 1.72 -3.04
CA LEU A 113 16.19 0.43 -2.81
C LEU A 113 15.24 -0.76 -3.04
N GLY A 114 13.93 -0.51 -3.06
CA GLY A 114 12.89 -1.53 -3.25
C GLY A 114 12.93 -2.61 -2.17
N TYR A 115 12.65 -3.86 -2.56
CA TYR A 115 12.63 -5.00 -1.63
C TYR A 115 13.99 -5.35 -1.01
N ASP A 116 15.08 -4.77 -1.50
CA ASP A 116 16.35 -4.87 -0.77
C ASP A 116 16.34 -4.05 0.54
N ALA A 117 15.42 -3.12 0.76
CA ALA A 117 15.28 -2.48 2.07
C ALA A 117 14.31 -3.25 3.00
N LYS A 118 13.48 -4.15 2.47
CA LYS A 118 12.31 -4.71 3.18
C LYS A 118 12.69 -5.42 4.49
N ASP A 119 13.67 -6.31 4.47
CA ASP A 119 14.14 -7.02 5.68
C ASP A 119 14.53 -6.04 6.81
N PHE A 120 15.32 -5.01 6.47
CA PHE A 120 15.75 -4.00 7.43
C PHE A 120 14.56 -3.17 7.93
N LEU A 121 13.66 -2.75 7.04
CA LEU A 121 12.50 -1.93 7.41
C LEU A 121 11.54 -2.70 8.31
N LEU A 122 11.26 -3.97 8.03
CA LEU A 122 10.45 -4.83 8.90
C LEU A 122 11.06 -4.94 10.31
N GLU A 123 12.38 -5.12 10.41
CA GLU A 123 13.07 -5.11 11.70
C GLU A 123 12.87 -3.77 12.43
N GLN A 124 12.92 -2.63 11.72
CA GLN A 124 12.71 -1.32 12.33
C GLN A 124 11.25 -1.03 12.69
N CYS A 125 10.27 -1.59 11.95
CA CYS A 125 8.85 -1.53 12.28
C CYS A 125 8.54 -2.22 13.63
N HIS A 126 9.33 -3.21 14.00
CA HIS A 126 9.17 -3.99 15.24
C HIS A 126 10.28 -3.75 16.26
N VAL A 127 10.98 -2.61 16.17
CA VAL A 127 12.05 -2.27 17.13
C VAL A 127 11.52 -2.23 18.57
N ASP A 128 12.33 -2.66 19.53
CA ASP A 128 11.97 -2.76 20.95
C ASP A 128 11.53 -1.42 21.57
N GLU A 129 10.54 -1.46 22.48
CA GLU A 129 9.98 -0.30 23.20
C GLU A 129 11.03 0.45 24.06
N ALA A 130 12.09 -0.23 24.49
CA ALA A 130 13.18 0.40 25.25
C ALA A 130 13.98 1.40 24.41
N ARG A 131 13.82 1.40 23.08
CA ARG A 131 14.54 2.33 22.21
C ARG A 131 14.01 3.75 22.37
N GLY A 132 14.91 4.70 22.60
CA GLY A 132 14.55 6.11 22.85
C GLY A 132 13.85 6.83 21.69
N ASP A 133 13.87 6.26 20.48
CA ASP A 133 13.23 6.77 19.27
C ASP A 133 12.17 5.82 18.66
N VAL A 134 11.65 4.88 19.45
CA VAL A 134 10.73 3.82 19.01
C VAL A 134 9.58 4.31 18.13
N LEU A 135 8.81 5.33 18.54
CA LEU A 135 7.62 5.77 17.80
C LEU A 135 8.02 6.33 16.43
N ALA A 136 9.01 7.21 16.39
CA ALA A 136 9.45 7.83 15.15
C ALA A 136 10.08 6.82 14.21
N ARG A 137 10.92 5.92 14.73
CA ARG A 137 11.59 4.89 13.96
C ARG A 137 10.59 3.93 13.31
N ARG A 138 9.59 3.44 14.07
CA ARG A 138 8.53 2.59 13.54
C ARG A 138 7.70 3.30 12.48
N TYR A 139 7.31 4.56 12.73
CA TYR A 139 6.54 5.35 11.78
C TYR A 139 7.26 5.52 10.43
N TYR A 140 8.50 6.00 10.45
CA TYR A 140 9.23 6.25 9.19
C TYR A 140 9.67 4.96 8.49
N ALA A 141 9.94 3.88 9.24
CA ALA A 141 10.16 2.57 8.64
C ALA A 141 8.91 2.05 7.93
N ASN A 142 7.75 2.16 8.57
CA ASN A 142 6.47 1.76 7.99
C ASN A 142 6.11 2.65 6.77
N SER A 143 6.24 3.98 6.87
CA SER A 143 6.01 4.87 5.73
C SER A 143 6.91 4.56 4.52
N ALA A 144 8.18 4.21 4.75
CA ALA A 144 9.08 3.80 3.68
C ALA A 144 8.64 2.46 3.06
N LEU A 145 8.27 1.49 3.91
CA LEU A 145 7.83 0.17 3.49
C LEU A 145 6.52 0.25 2.68
N ASP A 146 5.54 1.00 3.15
CA ASP A 146 4.28 1.25 2.45
C ASP A 146 4.52 1.91 1.09
N SER A 147 5.38 2.91 1.02
CA SER A 147 5.72 3.56 -0.24
C SER A 147 6.40 2.59 -1.22
N ILE A 148 7.28 1.68 -0.75
CA ILE A 148 7.85 0.61 -1.58
C ILE A 148 6.74 -0.32 -2.12
N HIS A 149 5.81 -0.74 -1.26
CA HIS A 149 4.69 -1.59 -1.64
C HIS A 149 3.81 -0.94 -2.72
N ARG A 150 3.46 0.33 -2.54
CA ARG A 150 2.72 1.12 -3.54
C ARG A 150 3.48 1.26 -4.85
N GLY A 151 4.80 1.47 -4.79
CA GLY A 151 5.65 1.53 -6.00
C GLY A 151 5.60 0.26 -6.84
N ILE A 152 5.57 -0.91 -6.19
CA ILE A 152 5.44 -2.22 -6.86
C ILE A 152 4.06 -2.37 -7.51
N ALA A 153 3.00 -1.98 -6.80
CA ALA A 153 1.64 -1.99 -7.34
C ALA A 153 1.50 -1.09 -8.58
N VAL A 154 2.02 0.13 -8.51
CA VAL A 154 2.01 1.07 -9.64
C VAL A 154 2.85 0.51 -10.80
N GLU A 155 3.98 -0.15 -10.53
CA GLU A 155 4.76 -0.80 -11.57
C GLU A 155 3.95 -1.84 -12.35
N ILE A 156 3.15 -2.65 -11.66
CA ILE A 156 2.28 -3.64 -12.30
C ILE A 156 1.28 -2.98 -13.24
N TRP A 157 0.56 -1.97 -12.78
CA TRP A 157 -0.43 -1.29 -13.60
C TRP A 157 0.20 -0.45 -14.72
N SER A 158 1.41 0.09 -14.51
CA SER A 158 2.10 0.91 -15.51
C SER A 158 2.34 0.15 -16.82
N LYS A 159 2.42 -1.20 -16.77
CA LYS A 159 2.57 -2.08 -17.93
C LYS A 159 1.38 -2.04 -18.89
N TYR A 160 0.22 -1.50 -18.51
CA TYR A 160 -0.94 -1.36 -19.41
C TYR A 160 -0.89 -0.14 -20.33
N GLN A 161 0.03 0.80 -20.10
CA GLN A 161 0.22 1.97 -20.95
C GLN A 161 0.91 1.57 -22.26
N GLY A 162 0.27 1.86 -23.39
CA GLY A 162 0.84 1.61 -24.72
C GLY A 162 1.06 0.14 -25.10
N ASN A 163 0.59 -0.82 -24.29
CA ASN A 163 0.70 -2.25 -24.57
C ASN A 163 -0.66 -2.86 -24.95
N PRO A 164 -0.68 -3.95 -25.74
CA PRO A 164 -1.91 -4.70 -26.00
C PRO A 164 -2.58 -5.14 -24.70
N LEU A 165 -3.92 -5.09 -24.70
CA LEU A 165 -4.71 -5.48 -23.55
C LEU A 165 -4.55 -7.00 -23.31
N SER A 166 -4.02 -7.36 -22.13
CA SER A 166 -3.81 -8.75 -21.70
C SER A 166 -5.01 -9.27 -20.92
N THR A 167 -5.30 -10.56 -21.05
CA THR A 167 -6.19 -11.33 -20.16
C THR A 167 -5.44 -12.07 -19.05
N ARG A 168 -4.10 -12.11 -19.11
CA ARG A 168 -3.22 -12.80 -18.15
C ARG A 168 -2.73 -11.87 -17.04
N GLY A 169 -2.35 -12.47 -15.90
CA GLY A 169 -1.76 -11.78 -14.75
C GLY A 169 -2.78 -11.12 -13.83
N LEU A 170 -4.01 -11.65 -13.82
CA LEU A 170 -5.14 -11.09 -13.07
C LEU A 170 -4.88 -11.05 -11.56
N ASP A 171 -4.31 -12.10 -10.98
CA ASP A 171 -3.95 -12.19 -9.56
C ASP A 171 -3.03 -11.05 -9.13
N THR A 172 -1.91 -10.84 -9.82
CA THR A 172 -0.95 -9.76 -9.50
C THR A 172 -1.56 -8.38 -9.74
N ALA A 173 -2.42 -8.23 -10.75
CA ALA A 173 -3.07 -6.97 -11.06
C ALA A 173 -4.11 -6.55 -10.01
N LEU A 174 -4.85 -7.50 -9.43
CA LEU A 174 -5.79 -7.22 -8.34
C LEU A 174 -5.07 -7.17 -6.98
N GLY A 175 -4.08 -8.03 -6.75
CA GLY A 175 -3.24 -8.00 -5.54
C GLY A 175 -2.46 -6.69 -5.39
N ALA A 176 -2.25 -5.95 -6.48
CA ALA A 176 -1.67 -4.60 -6.42
C ALA A 176 -2.51 -3.62 -5.56
N PHE A 177 -3.83 -3.85 -5.40
CA PHE A 177 -4.62 -3.07 -4.44
C PHE A 177 -4.27 -3.42 -2.98
N ASP A 178 -4.06 -4.71 -2.66
CA ASP A 178 -3.65 -5.14 -1.33
C ASP A 178 -2.35 -4.48 -0.88
N MET A 179 -1.41 -4.23 -1.81
CA MET A 179 -0.13 -3.58 -1.52
C MET A 179 -0.26 -2.17 -0.94
N PHE A 180 -1.37 -1.46 -1.15
CA PHE A 180 -1.59 -0.13 -0.57
C PHE A 180 -1.94 -0.17 0.92
N VAL A 181 -2.34 -1.34 1.44
CA VAL A 181 -2.79 -1.56 2.81
C VAL A 181 -2.05 -2.74 3.47
N LEU A 182 -0.90 -3.12 2.91
CA LEU A 182 -0.12 -4.28 3.34
C LEU A 182 0.65 -4.01 4.64
N HIS A 183 1.18 -2.80 4.82
CA HIS A 183 2.01 -2.43 5.98
C HIS A 183 3.19 -3.40 6.16
N ASP A 184 3.36 -3.94 7.37
CA ASP A 184 4.41 -4.89 7.75
C ASP A 184 4.01 -6.36 7.55
N GLN A 185 2.87 -6.62 6.91
CA GLN A 185 2.34 -7.97 6.78
C GLN A 185 3.02 -8.78 5.67
N PRO A 186 3.09 -10.13 5.80
CA PRO A 186 3.76 -10.98 4.83
C PRO A 186 2.91 -11.32 3.60
N GLN A 187 1.61 -10.98 3.57
CA GLN A 187 0.68 -11.36 2.49
C GLN A 187 0.83 -10.48 1.23
N ASP A 188 2.05 -10.32 0.73
CA ASP A 188 2.32 -9.59 -0.50
C ASP A 188 1.92 -10.39 -1.76
N LEU A 189 2.29 -9.88 -2.93
CA LEU A 189 1.96 -10.53 -4.22
C LEU A 189 2.51 -11.95 -4.35
N GLY A 190 3.67 -12.23 -3.72
CA GLY A 190 4.25 -13.57 -3.70
C GLY A 190 3.34 -14.53 -2.95
N TYR A 191 2.87 -14.13 -1.76
CA TYR A 191 1.91 -14.89 -0.98
C TYR A 191 0.61 -15.18 -1.76
N ILE A 192 0.07 -14.18 -2.47
CA ILE A 192 -1.17 -14.35 -3.26
C ILE A 192 -0.95 -15.43 -4.34
N SER A 193 0.15 -15.33 -5.11
CA SER A 193 0.46 -16.31 -6.15
C SER A 193 0.66 -17.71 -5.56
N GLU A 194 1.47 -17.84 -4.51
CA GLU A 194 1.78 -19.12 -3.87
C GLU A 194 0.52 -19.77 -3.25
N THR A 195 -0.39 -18.96 -2.72
CA THR A 195 -1.67 -19.44 -2.17
C THR A 195 -2.54 -20.01 -3.29
N LEU A 196 -2.65 -19.30 -4.42
CA LEU A 196 -3.40 -19.78 -5.59
C LEU A 196 -2.76 -21.04 -6.21
N ASP A 197 -1.43 -21.13 -6.24
CA ASP A 197 -0.69 -22.32 -6.65
C ASP A 197 -0.99 -23.51 -5.72
N SER A 198 -1.01 -23.28 -4.41
CA SER A 198 -1.36 -24.28 -3.40
C SER A 198 -2.79 -24.77 -3.57
N LEU A 199 -3.76 -23.89 -3.83
CA LEU A 199 -5.16 -24.28 -4.10
C LEU A 199 -5.27 -25.18 -5.34
N ALA A 200 -4.57 -24.83 -6.43
CA ALA A 200 -4.53 -25.65 -7.63
C ALA A 200 -3.85 -27.02 -7.38
N ALA A 201 -2.83 -27.08 -6.53
CA ALA A 201 -2.22 -28.35 -6.12
C ALA A 201 -3.16 -29.20 -5.25
N GLN A 202 -3.93 -28.56 -4.36
CA GLN A 202 -4.89 -29.24 -3.48
C GLN A 202 -6.02 -29.91 -4.25
N ILE A 203 -6.66 -29.21 -5.19
CA ILE A 203 -7.75 -29.82 -5.98
C ILE A 203 -7.26 -31.01 -6.82
N ARG A 204 -6.05 -30.94 -7.41
CA ARG A 204 -5.43 -32.09 -8.11
C ARG A 204 -5.23 -33.30 -7.20
N LYS A 205 -5.01 -33.07 -5.90
CA LYS A 205 -4.81 -34.13 -4.91
C LYS A 205 -6.13 -34.69 -4.40
N GLU A 206 -7.14 -33.85 -4.21
CA GLU A 206 -8.43 -34.23 -3.61
C GLU A 206 -9.42 -34.82 -4.63
N VAL A 207 -9.40 -34.35 -5.88
CA VAL A 207 -10.34 -34.79 -6.92
C VAL A 207 -9.72 -35.90 -7.77
N LEU A 208 -10.28 -37.11 -7.63
CA LEU A 208 -9.87 -38.26 -8.43
C LEU A 208 -10.09 -38.02 -9.93
N ASN A 209 -9.10 -38.39 -10.74
CA ASN A 209 -9.14 -38.29 -12.19
C ASN A 209 -9.48 -36.87 -12.70
N PHE A 210 -9.13 -35.82 -11.95
CA PHE A 210 -9.39 -34.44 -12.37
C PHE A 210 -8.89 -34.17 -13.80
N GLU A 211 -7.71 -34.69 -14.15
CA GLU A 211 -7.09 -34.45 -15.45
C GLU A 211 -7.84 -35.09 -16.63
N THR A 212 -8.63 -36.15 -16.40
CA THR A 212 -9.40 -36.82 -17.45
C THR A 212 -10.77 -36.20 -17.69
N LEU A 213 -11.18 -35.24 -16.85
CA LEU A 213 -12.45 -34.54 -17.01
C LEU A 213 -12.43 -33.63 -18.25
N THR A 214 -13.59 -33.45 -18.88
CA THR A 214 -13.76 -32.45 -19.95
C THR A 214 -13.59 -31.03 -19.40
N THR A 215 -13.37 -30.04 -20.26
CA THR A 215 -13.23 -28.64 -19.83
C THR A 215 -14.46 -28.18 -19.04
N ARG A 216 -15.67 -28.52 -19.50
CA ARG A 216 -16.92 -28.23 -18.78
C ARG A 216 -16.96 -28.87 -17.39
N GLN A 217 -16.60 -30.14 -17.32
CA GLN A 217 -16.57 -30.88 -16.05
C GLN A 217 -15.51 -30.33 -15.08
N LYS A 218 -14.31 -29.98 -15.57
CA LYS A 218 -13.26 -29.33 -14.76
C LYS A 218 -13.74 -28.01 -14.18
N ALA A 219 -14.39 -27.16 -14.99
CA ALA A 219 -14.91 -25.87 -14.57
C ALA A 219 -15.99 -26.01 -13.47
N LEU A 220 -16.98 -26.86 -13.69
CA LEU A 220 -18.05 -27.11 -12.71
C LEU A 220 -17.53 -27.80 -11.44
N CYS A 221 -16.55 -28.70 -11.57
CA CYS A 221 -15.89 -29.29 -10.41
C CYS A 221 -15.15 -28.24 -9.59
N LEU A 222 -14.39 -27.34 -10.25
CA LEU A 222 -13.65 -26.28 -9.58
C LEU A 222 -14.57 -25.32 -8.83
N VAL A 223 -15.67 -24.87 -9.45
CA VAL A 223 -16.56 -23.89 -8.81
C VAL A 223 -17.18 -24.47 -7.53
N ARG A 224 -17.63 -25.74 -7.59
CA ARG A 224 -18.18 -26.47 -6.44
C ARG A 224 -17.11 -26.71 -5.37
N TRP A 225 -15.89 -27.04 -5.77
CA TRP A 225 -14.79 -27.25 -4.84
C TRP A 225 -14.43 -25.97 -4.10
N LEU A 226 -14.27 -24.83 -4.79
CA LEU A 226 -13.99 -23.53 -4.16
C LEU A 226 -15.08 -23.14 -3.15
N ARG A 227 -16.36 -23.33 -3.50
CA ARG A 227 -17.48 -23.06 -2.59
C ARG A 227 -17.48 -24.00 -1.39
N SER A 228 -17.19 -25.29 -1.58
CA SER A 228 -17.09 -26.26 -0.48
C SER A 228 -15.95 -25.96 0.52
N LYS A 229 -14.93 -25.22 0.06
CA LYS A 229 -13.81 -24.75 0.87
C LYS A 229 -14.05 -23.36 1.46
N ASP A 230 -15.22 -22.77 1.22
CA ASP A 230 -15.57 -21.43 1.63
C ASP A 230 -14.50 -20.44 1.13
N LEU A 231 -14.28 -20.42 -0.20
CA LEU A 231 -13.31 -19.57 -0.90
C LEU A 231 -13.94 -18.64 -1.93
N THR A 232 -15.27 -18.55 -1.98
CA THR A 232 -15.99 -17.62 -2.83
C THR A 232 -17.35 -17.28 -2.22
N GLY A 233 -17.82 -16.07 -2.49
CA GLY A 233 -19.15 -15.63 -2.07
C GLY A 233 -19.10 -14.70 -0.88
N MET A 234 -20.25 -14.49 -0.24
CA MET A 234 -20.41 -13.58 0.87
C MET A 234 -21.62 -13.98 1.70
N GLU A 235 -21.47 -13.91 3.03
CA GLU A 235 -22.61 -13.97 3.94
C GLU A 235 -23.30 -12.60 3.99
N ASP A 236 -24.64 -12.58 3.97
CA ASP A 236 -25.46 -11.37 4.04
C ASP A 236 -24.96 -10.19 3.19
N GLU A 237 -25.28 -10.23 1.90
CA GLU A 237 -24.90 -9.20 0.93
C GLU A 237 -25.26 -7.78 1.37
N ARG A 238 -26.41 -7.60 2.05
CA ARG A 238 -26.91 -6.25 2.39
C ARG A 238 -25.97 -5.52 3.35
N THR A 239 -25.32 -6.25 4.24
CA THR A 239 -24.43 -5.68 5.24
C THR A 239 -22.97 -5.71 4.78
N ASN A 240 -22.54 -6.76 4.07
CA ASN A 240 -21.13 -7.00 3.81
C ASN A 240 -20.65 -6.54 2.43
N TYR A 241 -21.53 -6.23 1.47
CA TYR A 241 -21.13 -5.93 0.08
C TYR A 241 -20.19 -4.72 0.00
N ARG A 242 -20.36 -3.72 0.87
CA ARG A 242 -19.55 -2.48 0.88
C ARG A 242 -18.36 -2.55 1.82
N ASN A 243 -18.03 -3.70 2.39
CA ASN A 243 -16.83 -3.80 3.22
C ASN A 243 -15.58 -3.77 2.34
N LEU A 244 -14.62 -2.91 2.69
CA LEU A 244 -13.40 -2.69 1.93
C LEU A 244 -12.59 -3.98 1.75
N ARG A 245 -12.52 -4.82 2.78
CA ARG A 245 -11.82 -6.12 2.75
C ARG A 245 -12.29 -7.03 1.61
N ASN A 246 -13.57 -6.93 1.23
CA ASN A 246 -14.18 -7.78 0.19
C ASN A 246 -13.78 -7.35 -1.24
N CYS A 247 -13.10 -6.20 -1.37
CA CYS A 247 -12.47 -5.74 -2.62
C CYS A 247 -11.04 -6.28 -2.80
N LEU A 248 -10.44 -6.91 -1.80
CA LEU A 248 -9.01 -7.19 -1.76
C LEU A 248 -8.77 -8.70 -1.86
N ILE A 249 -8.08 -9.15 -2.92
CA ILE A 249 -7.92 -10.59 -3.18
C ILE A 249 -6.98 -11.24 -2.15
N GLY A 250 -5.93 -10.54 -1.72
CA GLY A 250 -5.05 -11.03 -0.66
C GLY A 250 -5.78 -11.14 0.68
N HIS A 251 -6.76 -10.26 0.93
CA HIS A 251 -7.63 -10.38 2.10
C HIS A 251 -8.56 -11.57 2.02
N ALA A 252 -9.27 -11.71 0.90
CA ALA A 252 -10.14 -12.85 0.67
C ALA A 252 -9.39 -14.19 0.86
N LEU A 253 -8.18 -14.32 0.31
CA LEU A 253 -7.36 -15.53 0.41
C LEU A 253 -6.74 -15.82 1.79
N SER A 254 -6.70 -14.86 2.71
CA SER A 254 -6.02 -15.02 4.01
C SER A 254 -6.95 -15.07 5.21
N GLU A 255 -8.19 -14.56 5.10
CA GLU A 255 -9.17 -14.59 6.18
C GLU A 255 -9.95 -15.91 6.22
N LYS A 256 -10.29 -16.34 7.44
CA LYS A 256 -11.21 -17.48 7.65
C LYS A 256 -12.64 -17.02 7.37
N GLY A 257 -13.45 -17.84 6.73
CA GLY A 257 -14.83 -17.47 6.39
C GLY A 257 -14.98 -16.70 5.06
N HIS A 258 -13.92 -16.72 4.23
CA HIS A 258 -13.73 -15.98 2.98
C HIS A 258 -14.95 -15.19 2.47
N GLN A 259 -14.88 -13.86 2.55
CA GLN A 259 -15.88 -12.99 1.96
C GLN A 259 -15.28 -12.19 0.81
N SER A 260 -16.03 -12.11 -0.30
CA SER A 260 -15.54 -11.44 -1.50
C SER A 260 -16.66 -10.93 -2.39
N LEU A 261 -16.38 -9.83 -3.07
CA LEU A 261 -17.24 -9.35 -4.15
C LEU A 261 -17.26 -10.34 -5.33
N PRO A 262 -18.30 -10.32 -6.18
CA PRO A 262 -18.37 -11.16 -7.38
C PRO A 262 -17.13 -11.09 -8.28
N ILE A 263 -16.52 -9.90 -8.38
CA ILE A 263 -15.27 -9.67 -9.13
C ILE A 263 -14.08 -10.42 -8.56
N ILE A 264 -13.97 -10.51 -7.23
CA ILE A 264 -12.89 -11.22 -6.54
C ILE A 264 -13.14 -12.73 -6.57
N SER A 265 -14.38 -13.19 -6.34
CA SER A 265 -14.74 -14.61 -6.49
C SER A 265 -14.41 -15.14 -7.89
N SER A 266 -14.80 -14.37 -8.93
CA SER A 266 -14.51 -14.73 -10.32
C SER A 266 -13.01 -14.69 -10.63
N ALA A 267 -12.28 -13.72 -10.06
CA ALA A 267 -10.84 -13.65 -10.24
C ALA A 267 -10.12 -14.84 -9.60
N ILE A 268 -10.49 -15.24 -8.38
CA ILE A 268 -9.93 -16.43 -7.71
C ILE A 268 -10.19 -17.68 -8.55
N PHE A 269 -11.43 -17.88 -9.02
CA PHE A 269 -11.77 -18.97 -9.92
C PHE A 269 -10.87 -18.99 -11.17
N CYS A 270 -10.79 -17.87 -11.91
CA CYS A 270 -9.97 -17.78 -13.12
C CYS A 270 -8.49 -18.07 -12.83
N CYS A 271 -7.95 -17.51 -11.74
CA CYS A 271 -6.53 -17.68 -11.41
C CYS A 271 -6.18 -19.12 -11.02
N VAL A 272 -7.08 -19.83 -10.32
CA VAL A 272 -6.91 -21.26 -10.02
C VAL A 272 -7.13 -22.10 -11.28
N ALA A 273 -8.13 -21.76 -12.09
CA ALA A 273 -8.43 -22.46 -13.33
C ALA A 273 -7.26 -22.44 -14.33
N GLU A 274 -6.61 -21.29 -14.49
CA GLU A 274 -5.41 -21.14 -15.32
C GLU A 274 -4.27 -22.05 -14.84
N ARG A 275 -4.05 -22.15 -13.52
CA ARG A 275 -3.06 -23.06 -12.91
C ARG A 275 -3.40 -24.54 -13.10
N LEU A 276 -4.67 -24.84 -13.34
CA LEU A 276 -5.19 -26.16 -13.70
C LEU A 276 -5.14 -26.42 -15.22
N GLY A 277 -4.63 -25.48 -16.01
CA GLY A 277 -4.47 -25.61 -17.45
C GLY A 277 -5.72 -25.26 -18.27
N MET A 278 -6.75 -24.66 -17.66
CA MET A 278 -7.91 -24.16 -18.40
C MET A 278 -7.62 -22.75 -18.95
N THR A 279 -8.21 -22.44 -20.10
CA THR A 279 -8.20 -21.07 -20.64
C THR A 279 -9.41 -20.33 -20.09
N THR A 280 -9.19 -19.33 -19.24
CA THR A 280 -10.28 -18.57 -18.61
C THR A 280 -10.07 -17.06 -18.71
N SER A 281 -11.14 -16.31 -18.52
CA SER A 281 -11.10 -14.86 -18.34
C SER A 281 -12.31 -14.41 -17.52
N CYS A 282 -12.19 -13.28 -16.83
CA CYS A 282 -13.37 -12.61 -16.29
C CYS A 282 -14.23 -12.02 -17.42
N CYS A 283 -15.53 -11.94 -17.19
CA CYS A 283 -16.52 -11.28 -18.02
C CYS A 283 -17.13 -10.11 -17.25
N ALA A 284 -16.92 -8.89 -17.74
CA ALA A 284 -17.30 -7.65 -17.06
C ALA A 284 -18.78 -7.28 -17.27
N PHE A 285 -19.68 -8.22 -16.98
CA PHE A 285 -21.12 -8.06 -17.14
C PHE A 285 -21.68 -6.91 -16.26
N PRO A 286 -22.68 -6.11 -16.66
CA PRO A 286 -23.23 -5.05 -15.81
C PRO A 286 -23.71 -5.59 -14.46
N SER A 287 -23.46 -4.85 -13.37
CA SER A 287 -23.77 -5.22 -11.97
C SER A 287 -23.07 -6.45 -11.38
N HIS A 288 -22.55 -7.36 -12.20
CA HIS A 288 -21.95 -8.63 -11.73
C HIS A 288 -20.72 -9.02 -12.55
N VAL A 289 -19.77 -9.77 -11.99
CA VAL A 289 -18.66 -10.33 -12.79
C VAL A 289 -18.81 -11.83 -12.82
N HIS A 290 -18.77 -12.40 -14.02
CA HIS A 290 -18.76 -13.84 -14.25
C HIS A 290 -17.36 -14.31 -14.66
N ALA A 291 -17.11 -15.61 -14.56
CA ALA A 291 -15.95 -16.22 -15.18
C ALA A 291 -16.37 -16.92 -16.48
N THR A 292 -15.58 -16.73 -17.53
CA THR A 292 -15.73 -17.39 -18.83
C THR A 292 -14.65 -18.44 -18.97
N VAL A 293 -15.03 -19.65 -19.37
CA VAL A 293 -14.12 -20.77 -19.64
C VAL A 293 -14.21 -21.11 -21.11
N PHE A 294 -13.06 -21.19 -21.77
CA PHE A 294 -12.96 -21.46 -23.20
C PHE A 294 -12.54 -22.92 -23.45
N ALA A 295 -13.09 -23.51 -24.50
CA ALA A 295 -12.63 -24.79 -24.99
C ALA A 295 -11.18 -24.70 -25.51
N PRO A 296 -10.40 -25.78 -25.44
CA PRO A 296 -9.11 -25.87 -26.11
C PRO A 296 -9.26 -25.72 -27.64
N ALA A 297 -8.20 -25.28 -28.33
CA ALA A 297 -8.22 -25.17 -29.77
C ALA A 297 -8.46 -26.54 -30.44
N GLY A 298 -9.44 -26.60 -31.35
CA GLY A 298 -9.82 -27.82 -32.07
C GLY A 298 -10.71 -28.78 -31.28
N LEU A 299 -11.16 -28.41 -30.08
CA LEU A 299 -12.07 -29.21 -29.26
C LEU A 299 -13.27 -28.38 -28.81
N THR A 300 -14.37 -29.06 -28.51
CA THR A 300 -15.53 -28.51 -27.80
C THR A 300 -15.27 -28.51 -26.28
N LEU A 301 -16.15 -27.85 -25.52
CA LEU A 301 -16.08 -27.86 -24.04
C LEU A 301 -16.24 -29.26 -23.43
N ASP A 302 -16.88 -30.16 -24.17
CA ASP A 302 -17.19 -31.53 -23.78
C ASP A 302 -16.15 -32.55 -24.31
N GLY A 303 -15.09 -32.08 -24.97
CA GLY A 303 -13.94 -32.89 -25.38
C GLY A 303 -14.07 -33.53 -26.77
N GLU A 304 -15.17 -33.28 -27.48
CA GLU A 304 -15.35 -33.72 -28.88
C GLU A 304 -14.55 -32.84 -29.85
N GLU A 305 -14.12 -33.38 -30.99
CA GLU A 305 -13.39 -32.64 -32.03
C GLU A 305 -14.25 -31.54 -32.68
N GLU A 306 -13.70 -30.33 -32.76
CA GLU A 306 -14.30 -29.23 -33.51
C GLU A 306 -13.91 -29.35 -34.98
N HIS A 307 -14.87 -29.74 -35.81
CA HIS A 307 -14.66 -30.04 -37.22
C HIS A 307 -14.64 -28.78 -38.09
N ASN A 308 -15.08 -27.63 -37.56
CA ASN A 308 -15.02 -26.36 -38.26
C ASN A 308 -13.75 -25.58 -37.84
N PRO A 309 -12.71 -25.51 -38.70
CA PRO A 309 -11.48 -24.79 -38.37
C PRO A 309 -11.66 -23.27 -38.20
N ASP A 310 -12.77 -22.71 -38.69
CA ASP A 310 -13.11 -21.28 -38.59
C ASP A 310 -14.10 -20.98 -37.44
N ALA A 311 -14.49 -21.98 -36.63
CA ALA A 311 -15.39 -21.76 -35.50
C ALA A 311 -14.73 -20.92 -34.41
N GLU A 312 -15.47 -19.96 -33.85
CA GLU A 312 -15.06 -19.29 -32.61
C GLU A 312 -14.96 -20.32 -31.48
N LEU A 313 -13.97 -20.15 -30.59
CA LEU A 313 -13.79 -21.04 -29.45
C LEU A 313 -15.07 -21.06 -28.60
N ALA A 314 -15.66 -22.26 -28.45
CA ALA A 314 -16.81 -22.45 -27.59
C ALA A 314 -16.49 -22.00 -26.16
N ALA A 315 -17.42 -21.28 -25.54
CA ALA A 315 -17.26 -20.71 -24.21
C ALA A 315 -18.47 -21.04 -23.33
N MET A 316 -18.21 -21.27 -22.04
CA MET A 316 -19.23 -21.36 -21.00
C MET A 316 -19.01 -20.29 -19.95
N TYR A 317 -20.06 -19.98 -19.21
CA TYR A 317 -20.03 -19.00 -18.13
C TYR A 317 -20.34 -19.69 -16.80
N VAL A 318 -19.62 -19.30 -15.76
CA VAL A 318 -19.89 -19.73 -14.40
C VAL A 318 -20.03 -18.50 -13.50
N ASN A 319 -20.78 -18.65 -12.41
CA ASN A 319 -20.88 -17.63 -11.37
C ASN A 319 -20.30 -18.16 -10.05
N PRO A 320 -18.98 -18.01 -9.82
CA PRO A 320 -18.34 -18.51 -8.61
C PRO A 320 -18.87 -17.89 -7.31
N TRP A 321 -19.58 -16.76 -7.39
CA TRP A 321 -20.08 -16.03 -6.23
C TRP A 321 -21.32 -16.68 -5.60
N ASP A 322 -22.31 -17.12 -6.39
CA ASP A 322 -23.58 -17.65 -5.84
C ASP A 322 -24.08 -18.97 -6.46
N SER A 323 -23.47 -19.49 -7.53
CA SER A 323 -23.99 -20.64 -8.28
C SER A 323 -22.96 -21.77 -8.42
N ASP A 324 -23.46 -23.01 -8.34
CA ASP A 324 -22.70 -24.24 -8.59
C ASP A 324 -22.83 -24.76 -10.02
N ASP A 325 -23.69 -24.11 -10.81
CA ASP A 325 -24.07 -24.54 -12.15
C ASP A 325 -23.64 -23.53 -13.22
N GLU A 326 -23.60 -24.02 -14.45
CA GLU A 326 -23.34 -23.21 -15.63
C GLU A 326 -24.41 -22.14 -15.81
N VAL A 327 -23.97 -20.92 -16.08
CA VAL A 327 -24.85 -19.80 -16.43
C VAL A 327 -25.06 -19.82 -17.93
N THR A 328 -26.30 -19.94 -18.37
CA THR A 328 -26.58 -20.03 -19.81
C THR A 328 -26.45 -18.66 -20.48
N LEU A 329 -26.03 -18.66 -21.75
CA LEU A 329 -26.03 -17.44 -22.57
C LEU A 329 -27.43 -16.82 -22.71
N GLY A 330 -28.48 -17.65 -22.70
CA GLY A 330 -29.86 -17.19 -22.71
C GLY A 330 -30.18 -16.34 -21.48
N ASP A 331 -29.78 -16.80 -20.29
CA ASP A 331 -30.00 -16.08 -19.03
C ASP A 331 -29.27 -14.74 -19.01
N LEU A 332 -28.01 -14.70 -19.46
CA LEU A 332 -27.24 -13.46 -19.53
C LEU A 332 -27.85 -12.45 -20.50
N ARG A 333 -28.31 -12.90 -21.68
CA ARG A 333 -28.99 -12.04 -22.66
C ARG A 333 -30.33 -11.51 -22.12
N ASN A 334 -31.09 -12.36 -21.43
CA ASN A 334 -32.34 -11.94 -20.78
C ASN A 334 -32.09 -10.85 -19.72
N ARG A 335 -31.07 -11.02 -18.87
CA ARG A 335 -30.69 -10.00 -17.88
C ARG A 335 -30.24 -8.68 -18.52
N LEU A 336 -29.50 -8.70 -19.64
CA LEU A 336 -29.14 -7.47 -20.36
C LEU A 336 -30.36 -6.75 -20.91
N ASN A 337 -31.34 -7.49 -21.42
CA ASN A 337 -32.61 -6.94 -21.88
C ASN A 337 -33.39 -6.30 -20.72
N GLU A 338 -33.42 -6.93 -19.54
CA GLU A 338 -34.05 -6.39 -18.33
C GLU A 338 -33.41 -5.08 -17.88
N PHE A 339 -32.08 -4.95 -18.00
CA PHE A 339 -31.38 -3.69 -17.73
C PHE A 339 -31.57 -2.62 -18.82
N GLY A 340 -32.27 -2.94 -19.92
CA GLY A 340 -32.49 -2.03 -21.05
C GLY A 340 -31.30 -1.92 -22.02
N TRP A 341 -30.32 -2.82 -21.94
CA TRP A 341 -29.12 -2.81 -22.80
C TRP A 341 -29.36 -3.64 -24.05
N THR A 342 -30.13 -3.09 -24.98
CA THR A 342 -30.44 -3.75 -26.26
C THR A 342 -29.39 -3.47 -27.35
N GLN A 343 -28.65 -2.37 -27.23
CA GLN A 343 -27.56 -2.01 -28.15
C GLN A 343 -26.21 -2.45 -27.56
N SER A 344 -25.38 -3.11 -28.37
CA SER A 344 -24.05 -3.60 -27.98
C SER A 344 -24.04 -4.61 -26.82
N ALA A 345 -25.15 -5.30 -26.56
CA ALA A 345 -25.29 -6.30 -25.50
C ALA A 345 -24.18 -7.38 -25.56
N GLU A 346 -23.85 -7.83 -26.76
CA GLU A 346 -22.81 -8.85 -27.01
C GLU A 346 -21.41 -8.41 -26.55
N ALA A 347 -21.12 -7.11 -26.46
CA ALA A 347 -19.84 -6.63 -25.94
C ALA A 347 -19.66 -6.98 -24.45
N PHE A 348 -20.75 -7.05 -23.69
CA PHE A 348 -20.75 -7.42 -22.26
C PHE A 348 -20.61 -8.91 -22.00
N LEU A 349 -20.70 -9.74 -23.04
CA LEU A 349 -20.57 -11.19 -22.96
C LEU A 349 -19.15 -11.66 -23.30
N LYS A 350 -18.28 -10.75 -23.76
CA LYS A 350 -16.90 -11.08 -24.13
C LYS A 350 -15.97 -11.10 -22.92
N ALA A 351 -14.87 -11.85 -23.05
CA ALA A 351 -13.76 -11.80 -22.10
C ALA A 351 -13.27 -10.36 -21.91
N ALA A 352 -13.27 -9.91 -20.67
CA ALA A 352 -12.79 -8.59 -20.31
C ALA A 352 -11.28 -8.64 -20.08
N PRO A 353 -10.51 -7.73 -20.72
CA PRO A 353 -9.10 -7.60 -20.42
C PRO A 353 -8.86 -7.20 -18.96
N VAL A 354 -7.71 -7.59 -18.40
CA VAL A 354 -7.34 -7.33 -17.00
C VAL A 354 -7.47 -5.84 -16.62
N PRO A 355 -7.05 -4.86 -17.45
CA PRO A 355 -7.24 -3.44 -17.12
C PRO A 355 -8.68 -3.03 -16.86
N ILE A 356 -9.65 -3.66 -17.54
CA ILE A 356 -11.08 -3.38 -17.35
C ILE A 356 -11.55 -3.92 -16.00
N ILE A 357 -11.06 -5.10 -15.59
CA ILE A 357 -11.35 -5.66 -14.27
C ILE A 357 -10.72 -4.81 -13.16
N VAL A 358 -9.48 -4.34 -13.35
CA VAL A 358 -8.82 -3.40 -12.43
C VAL A 358 -9.62 -2.10 -12.28
N GLN A 359 -10.10 -1.52 -13.38
CA GLN A 359 -10.94 -0.30 -13.35
C GLN A 359 -12.27 -0.52 -12.63
N ARG A 360 -12.91 -1.68 -12.83
CA ARG A 360 -14.14 -2.04 -12.11
C ARG A 360 -13.89 -2.17 -10.62
N LEU A 361 -12.79 -2.80 -10.22
CA LEU A 361 -12.44 -2.91 -8.80
C LEU A 361 -12.13 -1.54 -8.19
N ALA A 362 -11.38 -0.69 -8.90
CA ALA A 362 -11.15 0.69 -8.51
C ALA A 362 -12.47 1.44 -8.27
N GLN A 363 -13.46 1.24 -9.15
CA GLN A 363 -14.78 1.85 -8.99
C GLN A 363 -15.53 1.31 -7.76
N ASN A 364 -15.44 0.01 -7.46
CA ASN A 364 -16.02 -0.56 -6.23
C ASN A 364 -15.41 0.05 -4.96
N ILE A 365 -14.09 0.26 -4.94
CA ILE A 365 -13.39 0.92 -3.84
C ILE A 365 -13.84 2.39 -3.73
N LYS A 366 -13.92 3.12 -4.85
CA LYS A 366 -14.43 4.52 -4.85
C LYS A 366 -15.85 4.62 -4.34
N THR A 367 -16.72 3.68 -4.73
CA THR A 367 -18.10 3.66 -4.24
C THR A 367 -18.13 3.35 -2.75
N THR A 368 -17.33 2.39 -2.27
CA THR A 368 -17.17 2.09 -0.83
C THR A 368 -16.75 3.35 -0.06
N TRP A 369 -15.71 4.04 -0.54
CA TRP A 369 -15.26 5.31 0.02
C TRP A 369 -16.40 6.35 0.06
N SER A 370 -17.09 6.58 -1.06
CA SER A 370 -18.19 7.54 -1.11
C SER A 370 -19.37 7.19 -0.19
N THR A 371 -19.66 5.89 -0.03
CA THR A 371 -20.70 5.40 0.88
C THR A 371 -20.34 5.72 2.31
N VAL A 372 -19.10 5.39 2.73
CA VAL A 372 -18.61 5.71 4.08
C VAL A 372 -18.69 7.22 4.34
N GLN A 373 -18.28 8.06 3.39
CA GLN A 373 -18.34 9.53 3.54
C GLN A 373 -19.77 10.09 3.59
N SER A 374 -20.77 9.31 3.16
CA SER A 374 -22.19 9.70 3.22
C SER A 374 -22.92 9.21 4.48
N LEU A 375 -22.27 8.38 5.29
CA LEU A 375 -22.84 7.91 6.56
C LEU A 375 -22.87 9.05 7.59
N ALA A 376 -23.78 8.93 8.55
CA ALA A 376 -23.80 9.84 9.69
C ALA A 376 -22.61 9.58 10.62
N ASP A 377 -22.13 10.62 11.30
CA ASP A 377 -21.07 10.50 12.30
C ASP A 377 -21.43 9.43 13.35
N ASN A 378 -20.54 8.46 13.56
CA ASN A 378 -20.70 7.31 14.48
C ASN A 378 -21.71 6.23 14.04
N ASP A 379 -21.99 6.09 12.74
CA ASP A 379 -22.73 4.92 12.24
C ASP A 379 -21.96 3.63 12.58
N PRO A 380 -22.56 2.65 13.29
CA PRO A 380 -21.88 1.40 13.65
C PRO A 380 -21.33 0.63 12.43
N SER A 381 -21.96 0.78 11.26
CA SER A 381 -21.57 0.13 10.01
C SER A 381 -20.26 0.69 9.47
N GLU A 382 -19.92 1.93 9.79
CA GLU A 382 -18.71 2.62 9.32
C GLU A 382 -17.44 1.86 9.74
N VAL A 383 -17.42 1.37 10.98
CA VAL A 383 -16.28 0.65 11.55
C VAL A 383 -16.01 -0.63 10.78
N GLU A 384 -17.03 -1.45 10.56
CA GLU A 384 -16.89 -2.72 9.84
C GLU A 384 -16.59 -2.53 8.35
N MET A 385 -17.15 -1.49 7.71
CA MET A 385 -16.85 -1.20 6.30
C MET A 385 -15.39 -0.86 6.05
N LYS A 386 -14.73 -0.18 7.00
CA LYS A 386 -13.32 0.23 6.91
C LYS A 386 -12.34 -0.82 7.44
N ARG A 387 -12.84 -1.81 8.18
CA ARG A 387 -12.02 -2.77 8.92
C ARG A 387 -11.19 -3.65 7.98
N LEU A 388 -9.88 -3.63 8.19
CA LEU A 388 -8.92 -4.57 7.61
C LEU A 388 -8.16 -5.30 8.72
N ARG A 389 -7.25 -6.22 8.35
CA ARG A 389 -6.46 -7.02 9.32
C ARG A 389 -5.58 -6.18 10.24
N ILE A 390 -5.01 -5.10 9.71
CA ILE A 390 -4.03 -4.26 10.39
C ILE A 390 -4.15 -2.82 9.89
N GLY A 391 -3.53 -1.88 10.59
CA GLY A 391 -3.53 -0.47 10.24
C GLY A 391 -4.75 0.28 10.77
N HIS A 392 -4.71 1.60 10.66
CA HIS A 392 -5.81 2.45 11.09
C HIS A 392 -6.93 2.43 10.04
N PRO A 393 -8.19 2.10 10.39
CA PRO A 393 -9.27 1.93 9.42
C PRO A 393 -9.46 3.11 8.46
N ASP A 394 -9.38 4.35 8.96
CA ASP A 394 -9.51 5.55 8.11
C ASP A 394 -8.35 5.69 7.14
N LEU A 395 -7.12 5.45 7.59
CA LEU A 395 -5.94 5.58 6.73
C LEU A 395 -5.92 4.49 5.67
N ASN A 396 -6.38 3.29 6.01
CA ASN A 396 -6.56 2.19 5.06
C ASN A 396 -7.60 2.51 3.99
N LEU A 397 -8.73 3.09 4.39
CA LEU A 397 -9.75 3.52 3.45
C LEU A 397 -9.21 4.60 2.50
N GLU A 398 -8.47 5.59 3.02
CA GLU A 398 -7.83 6.63 2.22
C GLU A 398 -6.73 6.08 1.31
N ALA A 399 -5.94 5.10 1.77
CA ALA A 399 -4.92 4.42 0.99
C ALA A 399 -5.53 3.59 -0.15
N ALA A 400 -6.61 2.86 0.10
CA ALA A 400 -7.33 2.11 -0.92
C ALA A 400 -7.99 3.05 -1.95
N TYR A 401 -8.57 4.17 -1.51
CA TYR A 401 -9.07 5.20 -2.41
C TYR A 401 -7.93 5.77 -3.27
N TYR A 402 -6.77 6.06 -2.69
CA TYR A 402 -5.59 6.49 -3.43
C TYR A 402 -5.10 5.44 -4.44
N ALA A 403 -5.15 4.15 -4.10
CA ALA A 403 -4.88 3.03 -5.01
C ALA A 403 -5.80 3.06 -6.24
N SER A 404 -7.10 3.33 -6.03
CA SER A 404 -8.09 3.43 -7.11
C SER A 404 -7.76 4.55 -8.11
N MET A 405 -7.17 5.65 -7.65
CA MET A 405 -6.77 6.78 -8.50
C MET A 405 -5.53 6.44 -9.33
N TRP A 406 -4.54 5.79 -8.71
CA TRP A 406 -3.39 5.25 -9.41
C TRP A 406 -3.79 4.23 -10.48
N ALA A 407 -4.65 3.27 -10.12
CA ALA A 407 -5.15 2.26 -11.04
C ALA A 407 -5.82 2.90 -12.27
N ASP A 408 -6.65 3.92 -12.07
CA ASP A 408 -7.29 4.67 -13.16
C ASP A 408 -6.27 5.38 -14.06
N LEU A 409 -5.28 6.07 -13.48
CA LEU A 409 -4.25 6.77 -14.25
C LEU A 409 -3.35 5.82 -15.03
N MET A 410 -3.06 4.64 -14.48
CA MET A 410 -2.16 3.66 -15.09
C MET A 410 -2.86 2.77 -16.11
N THR A 411 -4.16 2.50 -15.98
CA THR A 411 -4.90 1.63 -16.91
C THR A 411 -5.56 2.37 -18.07
N LYS A 412 -5.87 3.66 -17.93
CA LYS A 412 -6.43 4.48 -19.02
C LYS A 412 -5.28 5.10 -19.83
N GLN A 413 -5.34 4.98 -21.15
CA GLN A 413 -4.31 5.58 -22.02
C GLN A 413 -4.22 7.09 -21.76
N ALA A 414 -3.00 7.62 -21.64
CA ALA A 414 -2.77 9.04 -21.40
C ALA A 414 -3.35 9.95 -22.51
N SER A 415 -3.58 9.40 -23.71
CA SER A 415 -4.28 10.06 -24.82
C SER A 415 -5.81 10.09 -24.67
N ASN A 416 -6.37 9.70 -23.51
CA ASN A 416 -7.81 9.79 -23.25
C ASN A 416 -8.13 11.13 -22.59
N PHE A 417 -9.14 11.84 -23.11
CA PHE A 417 -9.54 13.14 -22.54
C PHE A 417 -9.94 13.08 -21.05
N HIS A 418 -10.57 11.98 -20.62
CA HIS A 418 -10.95 11.78 -19.22
C HIS A 418 -9.76 11.48 -18.30
N TRP A 419 -8.57 11.22 -18.84
CA TRP A 419 -7.35 11.03 -18.06
C TRP A 419 -6.98 12.30 -17.28
N ALA A 420 -7.16 13.46 -17.90
CA ALA A 420 -6.89 14.78 -17.31
C ALA A 420 -7.70 15.03 -16.02
N HIS A 421 -8.99 14.69 -16.02
CA HIS A 421 -9.86 14.86 -14.85
C HIS A 421 -9.41 14.00 -13.66
N ASN A 422 -8.98 12.76 -13.92
CA ASN A 422 -8.46 11.88 -12.87
C ASN A 422 -7.12 12.40 -12.32
N LEU A 423 -6.30 13.04 -13.16
CA LEU A 423 -5.02 13.61 -12.76
C LEU A 423 -5.19 14.75 -11.75
N ASP A 424 -6.16 15.66 -11.97
CA ASP A 424 -6.34 16.82 -11.08
C ASP A 424 -6.77 16.40 -9.67
N ALA A 425 -7.72 15.47 -9.58
CA ALA A 425 -8.10 14.89 -8.29
C ALA A 425 -6.91 14.18 -7.63
N PHE A 426 -6.11 13.45 -8.42
CA PHE A 426 -4.95 12.70 -7.93
C PHE A 426 -3.88 13.62 -7.35
N LEU A 427 -3.52 14.69 -8.07
CA LEU A 427 -2.45 15.60 -7.67
C LEU A 427 -2.75 16.32 -6.36
N ASN A 428 -3.99 16.75 -6.16
CA ASN A 428 -4.43 17.35 -4.90
C ASN A 428 -4.25 16.38 -3.73
N ARG A 429 -4.66 15.12 -3.89
CA ARG A 429 -4.54 14.11 -2.83
C ARG A 429 -3.09 13.69 -2.56
N PHE A 430 -2.30 13.50 -3.62
CA PHE A 430 -0.89 13.16 -3.55
C PHE A 430 -0.09 14.21 -2.75
N ALA A 431 -0.22 15.49 -3.13
CA ALA A 431 0.57 16.55 -2.54
C ALA A 431 0.27 16.80 -1.06
N LEU A 432 -0.96 16.53 -0.63
CA LEU A 432 -1.39 16.71 0.75
C LEU A 432 -1.05 15.48 1.61
N SER A 433 -1.39 14.28 1.17
CA SER A 433 -1.41 13.10 2.05
C SER A 433 -0.29 12.09 1.79
N TRP A 434 0.30 12.08 0.59
CA TRP A 434 1.17 10.99 0.12
C TRP A 434 2.48 11.50 -0.50
N SER A 435 3.03 12.59 0.04
CA SER A 435 4.24 13.23 -0.50
C SER A 435 5.45 12.29 -0.58
N GLU A 436 5.52 11.26 0.28
CA GLU A 436 6.55 10.22 0.26
C GLU A 436 6.61 9.45 -1.06
N ASP A 437 5.51 9.41 -1.82
CA ASP A 437 5.40 8.74 -3.11
C ASP A 437 5.88 9.60 -4.29
N ALA A 438 6.53 10.74 -4.01
CA ALA A 438 7.08 11.61 -5.04
C ALA A 438 8.02 10.86 -6.02
N TRP A 439 8.75 9.85 -5.54
CA TRP A 439 9.59 9.01 -6.40
C TRP A 439 8.78 8.12 -7.35
N ILE A 440 7.58 7.67 -6.96
CA ILE A 440 6.65 6.90 -7.80
C ILE A 440 6.07 7.83 -8.88
N VAL A 441 5.66 9.04 -8.48
CA VAL A 441 5.17 10.08 -9.40
C VAL A 441 6.24 10.45 -10.42
N GLU A 442 7.48 10.66 -9.98
CA GLU A 442 8.61 10.94 -10.86
C GLU A 442 8.85 9.80 -11.86
N LYS A 443 8.87 8.54 -11.37
CA LYS A 443 9.18 7.37 -12.19
C LYS A 443 8.07 7.01 -13.19
N TYR A 444 6.80 7.03 -12.77
CA TYR A 444 5.69 6.47 -13.56
C TYR A 444 4.73 7.52 -14.10
N LEU A 445 4.49 8.63 -13.38
CA LEU A 445 3.49 9.62 -13.81
C LEU A 445 4.07 10.69 -14.74
N ILE A 446 5.29 11.18 -14.50
CA ILE A 446 5.92 12.18 -15.39
C ILE A 446 5.97 11.70 -16.85
N PRO A 447 6.41 10.48 -17.19
CA PRO A 447 6.45 10.05 -18.58
C PRO A 447 5.07 10.03 -19.26
N LEU A 448 4.01 9.74 -18.51
CA LEU A 448 2.64 9.76 -19.04
C LEU A 448 2.12 11.19 -19.18
N TYR A 449 2.43 12.05 -18.22
CA TYR A 449 2.10 13.46 -18.26
C TYR A 449 2.75 14.16 -19.46
N ASP A 450 4.03 13.88 -19.73
CA ASP A 450 4.73 14.44 -20.89
C ASP A 450 4.05 14.02 -22.21
N LYS A 451 3.72 12.72 -22.36
CA LYS A 451 2.95 12.23 -23.53
C LYS A 451 1.59 12.89 -23.66
N PHE A 452 0.88 13.11 -22.56
CA PHE A 452 -0.41 13.79 -22.55
C PHE A 452 -0.28 15.25 -23.01
N ILE A 453 0.72 15.99 -22.51
CA ILE A 453 0.98 17.38 -22.91
C ILE A 453 1.43 17.48 -24.38
N GLU A 454 2.15 16.49 -24.89
CA GLU A 454 2.49 16.38 -26.31
C GLU A 454 1.24 16.14 -27.18
N ALA A 455 0.36 15.24 -26.76
CA ALA A 455 -0.88 14.90 -27.48
C ALA A 455 -1.93 16.03 -27.46
N TYR A 456 -1.93 16.86 -26.41
CA TYR A 456 -2.89 17.96 -26.24
C TYR A 456 -2.19 19.32 -26.04
N PRO A 457 -1.62 19.93 -27.11
CA PRO A 457 -0.87 21.17 -27.00
C PRO A 457 -1.64 22.35 -26.41
N HIS A 458 -2.97 22.38 -26.56
CA HIS A 458 -3.83 23.43 -26.00
C HIS A 458 -3.99 23.33 -24.46
N GLN A 459 -3.75 22.15 -23.87
CA GLN A 459 -3.77 21.94 -22.42
C GLN A 459 -2.40 22.21 -21.74
N ARG A 460 -1.42 22.74 -22.48
CA ARG A 460 -0.11 23.18 -21.96
C ARG A 460 -0.17 24.28 -20.88
N GLN A 461 -1.34 24.89 -20.66
CA GLN A 461 -1.51 25.98 -19.69
C GLN A 461 -1.62 25.50 -18.23
N ARG A 462 -1.57 24.19 -17.96
CA ARG A 462 -1.56 23.64 -16.61
C ARG A 462 -0.41 24.23 -15.78
N ALA A 463 -0.76 24.95 -14.72
CA ALA A 463 0.17 25.63 -13.82
C ALA A 463 -0.16 25.32 -12.36
N GLY A 464 0.80 25.57 -11.46
CA GLY A 464 0.60 25.37 -10.02
C GLY A 464 0.20 23.93 -9.67
N TRP A 465 -0.96 23.77 -9.02
CA TRP A 465 -1.48 22.50 -8.49
C TRP A 465 -2.05 21.54 -9.54
N GLU A 466 -2.09 21.94 -10.81
CA GLU A 466 -2.53 21.08 -11.92
C GLU A 466 -1.34 20.52 -12.72
N ASN A 467 -0.12 20.92 -12.35
CA ASN A 467 1.11 20.58 -13.05
C ASN A 467 1.99 19.67 -12.18
N VAL A 468 2.22 18.44 -12.67
CA VAL A 468 2.98 17.40 -11.96
C VAL A 468 4.37 17.89 -11.55
N ARG A 469 5.10 18.55 -12.46
CA ARG A 469 6.47 19.02 -12.22
C ARG A 469 6.50 20.18 -11.22
N ALA A 470 5.53 21.08 -11.30
CA ALA A 470 5.43 22.20 -10.34
C ALA A 470 5.19 21.70 -8.92
N ILE A 471 4.33 20.69 -8.73
CA ILE A 471 4.10 20.07 -7.42
C ILE A 471 5.36 19.40 -6.89
N LEU A 472 6.05 18.59 -7.71
CA LEU A 472 7.28 17.94 -7.28
C LEU A 472 8.36 18.95 -6.87
N ASN A 473 8.54 20.01 -7.67
CA ASN A 473 9.46 21.10 -7.34
C ASN A 473 9.03 21.82 -6.04
N MET A 474 7.73 22.02 -5.83
CA MET A 474 7.22 22.61 -4.59
C MET A 474 7.53 21.73 -3.38
N LEU A 475 7.30 20.41 -3.48
CA LEU A 475 7.61 19.46 -2.41
C LEU A 475 9.12 19.43 -2.10
N GLU A 476 9.97 19.41 -3.12
CA GLU A 476 11.42 19.47 -2.93
C GLU A 476 11.87 20.78 -2.27
N ASN A 477 11.30 21.91 -2.68
CA ASN A 477 11.60 23.20 -2.07
C ASN A 477 11.15 23.27 -0.60
N LEU A 478 9.99 22.68 -0.28
CA LEU A 478 9.50 22.59 1.09
C LEU A 478 10.37 21.67 1.95
N ASP A 479 10.79 20.52 1.41
CA ASP A 479 11.65 19.56 2.12
C ASP A 479 13.05 20.12 2.43
N ASN A 480 13.57 20.98 1.56
CA ASN A 480 14.88 21.62 1.75
C ASN A 480 14.81 22.93 2.56
N ARG A 481 13.62 23.40 2.92
CA ARG A 481 13.46 24.66 3.64
C ARG A 481 13.88 24.51 5.11
N PRO A 482 14.84 25.32 5.61
CA PRO A 482 15.16 25.34 7.03
C PRO A 482 13.93 25.71 7.87
N PRO A 483 13.69 25.02 8.99
CA PRO A 483 12.55 25.30 9.85
C PRO A 483 12.65 26.68 10.49
N THR A 484 11.53 27.40 10.52
CA THR A 484 11.45 28.65 11.28
C THR A 484 11.37 28.32 12.77
N VAL A 485 12.33 28.82 13.55
CA VAL A 485 12.44 28.52 14.97
C VAL A 485 11.49 29.39 15.80
N SER A 486 10.62 28.75 16.57
CA SER A 486 9.71 29.36 17.55
C SER A 486 10.21 29.10 18.97
N ARG A 487 10.65 30.17 19.64
CA ARG A 487 11.26 30.12 20.99
C ARG A 487 10.37 30.75 22.06
N ARG A 488 10.44 30.23 23.28
CA ARG A 488 9.86 30.81 24.51
C ARG A 488 10.87 31.72 25.20
N TYR A 489 11.42 32.68 24.46
CA TYR A 489 12.56 33.50 24.91
C TYR A 489 12.15 34.75 25.70
N THR A 490 10.90 35.22 25.56
CA THR A 490 10.39 36.35 26.37
C THR A 490 9.49 35.87 27.49
N GLN A 491 9.45 36.62 28.59
CA GLN A 491 8.52 36.37 29.69
C GLN A 491 7.06 36.47 29.23
N GLU A 492 6.76 37.41 28.34
CA GLU A 492 5.44 37.59 27.72
C GLU A 492 4.97 36.31 27.01
N ILE A 493 5.80 35.74 26.12
CA ILE A 493 5.46 34.50 25.39
C ILE A 493 5.31 33.33 26.36
N ARG A 494 6.17 33.23 27.39
CA ARG A 494 6.07 32.19 28.43
C ARG A 494 4.76 32.26 29.20
N THR A 495 4.28 33.46 29.51
CA THR A 495 2.98 33.65 30.17
C THR A 495 1.79 33.43 29.23
N GLN A 496 1.97 33.72 27.93
CA GLN A 496 0.89 33.66 26.95
C GLN A 496 0.63 32.24 26.43
N VAL A 497 1.69 31.49 26.13
CA VAL A 497 1.62 30.12 25.59
C VAL A 497 1.63 29.12 26.77
N ARG A 498 0.44 28.70 27.21
CA ARG A 498 0.26 27.87 28.42
C ARG A 498 0.73 26.43 28.30
N TYR A 499 0.57 25.83 27.12
CA TYR A 499 0.78 24.40 26.89
C TYR A 499 2.02 24.15 26.04
N LYS A 500 2.60 22.96 26.18
CA LYS A 500 3.84 22.52 25.53
C LYS A 500 3.56 21.46 24.47
N ILE A 501 4.51 21.33 23.55
CA ILE A 501 4.51 20.25 22.55
C ILE A 501 4.60 18.91 23.25
N GLY A 502 3.82 17.96 22.74
CA GLY A 502 3.74 16.61 23.26
C GLY A 502 2.69 16.40 24.33
N GLN A 503 2.12 17.47 24.91
CA GLN A 503 1.02 17.31 25.84
C GLN A 503 -0.23 16.79 25.12
N VAL A 504 -0.90 15.84 25.76
CA VAL A 504 -2.17 15.29 25.30
C VAL A 504 -3.30 16.15 25.87
N PHE A 505 -4.34 16.38 25.08
CA PHE A 505 -5.48 17.18 25.50
C PHE A 505 -6.80 16.60 25.02
N ARG A 506 -7.87 16.96 25.73
CA ARG A 506 -9.26 16.83 25.30
C ARG A 506 -9.77 18.19 24.82
N HIS A 507 -10.42 18.23 23.66
CA HIS A 507 -11.06 19.45 23.19
C HIS A 507 -12.34 19.73 24.00
N ARG A 508 -12.46 20.92 24.61
CA ARG A 508 -13.58 21.24 25.53
C ARG A 508 -14.97 21.13 24.90
N ARG A 509 -15.14 21.58 23.66
CA ARG A 509 -16.43 21.49 22.95
C ARG A 509 -16.70 20.11 22.35
N TYR A 510 -15.79 19.65 21.50
CA TYR A 510 -15.97 18.43 20.69
C TYR A 510 -15.50 17.13 21.34
N GLN A 511 -14.88 17.20 22.52
CA GLN A 511 -14.46 16.07 23.35
C GLN A 511 -13.46 15.09 22.73
N TYR A 512 -12.98 15.31 21.51
CA TYR A 512 -11.92 14.50 20.91
C TYR A 512 -10.58 14.68 21.63
N VAL A 513 -9.73 13.65 21.56
CA VAL A 513 -8.38 13.65 22.14
C VAL A 513 -7.34 13.90 21.05
N GLY A 514 -6.35 14.74 21.34
CA GLY A 514 -5.26 15.04 20.42
C GLY A 514 -3.93 15.35 21.11
N ILE A 515 -2.86 15.48 20.33
CA ILE A 515 -1.50 15.77 20.80
C ILE A 515 -1.05 17.11 20.23
N ILE A 516 -0.56 18.01 21.07
CA ILE A 516 -0.02 19.31 20.63
C ILE A 516 1.31 19.08 19.91
N ASN A 517 1.43 19.50 18.64
CA ASN A 517 2.66 19.37 17.84
C ASN A 517 3.24 20.71 17.36
N GLY A 518 2.64 21.83 17.74
CA GLY A 518 3.15 23.18 17.49
C GLY A 518 2.29 24.26 18.12
N TRP A 519 2.79 25.50 18.13
CA TRP A 519 2.11 26.67 18.66
C TRP A 519 2.52 27.95 17.94
N ALA A 520 1.65 28.97 18.01
CA ALA A 520 1.92 30.34 17.60
C ALA A 520 1.35 31.31 18.65
N ALA A 521 2.20 32.21 19.16
CA ALA A 521 1.84 33.12 20.24
C ALA A 521 0.92 34.26 19.78
N LYS A 522 1.06 34.72 18.53
CA LYS A 522 0.37 35.89 17.98
C LYS A 522 -0.43 35.54 16.72
N GLY A 523 -1.57 34.89 16.91
CA GLY A 523 -2.43 34.47 15.79
C GLY A 523 -1.92 33.23 15.06
N THR A 524 -2.39 33.00 13.84
CA THR A 524 -2.15 31.76 13.08
C THR A 524 -1.02 31.85 12.04
N SER A 525 -0.46 33.05 11.80
CA SER A 525 0.57 33.30 10.78
C SER A 525 1.86 32.54 11.00
N ASP A 526 2.21 32.30 12.27
CA ASP A 526 3.48 31.71 12.67
C ASP A 526 3.39 30.19 12.87
N LEU A 527 2.22 29.59 12.58
CA LEU A 527 2.04 28.15 12.65
C LEU A 527 2.76 27.46 11.46
N PRO A 528 3.39 26.30 11.66
CA PRO A 528 4.21 25.66 10.62
C PRO A 528 3.39 25.08 9.45
N THR A 529 3.59 25.57 8.22
CA THR A 529 2.85 25.12 7.01
C THR A 529 3.26 23.72 6.49
N PRO A 530 2.38 22.99 5.75
CA PRO A 530 0.97 23.30 5.47
C PRO A 530 0.08 23.02 6.70
N HIS A 531 -1.12 23.60 6.74
CA HIS A 531 -2.18 23.27 7.72
C HIS A 531 -3.45 22.93 6.97
N TYR A 532 -4.20 21.97 7.48
CA TYR A 532 -5.52 21.62 6.96
C TYR A 532 -6.57 22.51 7.63
N LEU A 533 -7.65 22.79 6.90
CA LEU A 533 -8.78 23.71 7.16
C LEU A 533 -8.75 25.05 6.42
N THR A 534 -9.90 25.37 5.82
CA THR A 534 -10.19 26.62 5.13
C THR A 534 -10.33 27.77 6.14
N ARG A 535 -10.26 29.01 5.64
CA ARG A 535 -10.44 30.21 6.46
C ARG A 535 -11.80 30.21 7.20
N ASP A 536 -12.81 29.59 6.59
CA ASP A 536 -14.18 29.56 7.10
C ASP A 536 -14.33 28.65 8.35
N GLU A 537 -13.62 27.53 8.45
CA GLU A 537 -13.65 26.67 9.65
C GLU A 537 -12.88 27.30 10.82
N ALA A 538 -11.83 28.08 10.53
CA ALA A 538 -11.12 28.87 11.54
C ALA A 538 -11.97 30.05 12.06
N ASP A 539 -12.87 30.58 11.22
CA ASP A 539 -13.82 31.65 11.56
C ASP A 539 -15.14 31.09 12.19
N GLU A 540 -15.54 29.84 11.90
CA GLU A 540 -16.67 29.16 12.57
C GLU A 540 -16.36 28.71 14.01
N GLU A 541 -15.08 28.48 14.33
CA GLU A 541 -14.62 28.39 15.73
C GLU A 541 -14.83 29.72 16.52
N GLU A 542 -15.23 30.80 15.84
CA GLU A 542 -15.34 32.16 16.39
C GLU A 542 -16.77 32.61 16.78
N GLY A 543 -17.83 31.81 16.60
CA GLY A 543 -19.22 32.32 16.68
C GLY A 543 -20.16 31.73 17.74
N ASN A 544 -20.12 32.20 18.98
CA ASN A 544 -21.38 32.43 19.71
C ASN A 544 -21.99 33.70 19.09
N GLY A 545 -23.17 33.62 18.49
CA GLY A 545 -23.81 34.65 17.66
C GLY A 545 -24.16 36.00 18.33
N ALA A 546 -23.45 36.41 19.38
CA ALA A 546 -23.75 37.60 20.19
C ALA A 546 -22.67 38.70 20.20
N GLN A 547 -21.49 38.52 19.58
CA GLN A 547 -20.41 39.53 19.63
C GLN A 547 -19.99 40.10 18.28
N ARG A 548 -20.93 40.26 17.35
CA ARG A 548 -20.69 40.92 16.06
C ARG A 548 -20.78 42.45 16.10
N ILE A 549 -20.78 43.05 17.31
CA ILE A 549 -20.92 44.51 17.51
C ILE A 549 -19.85 45.02 18.49
N GLU A 550 -18.57 44.84 18.20
CA GLU A 550 -17.50 45.72 18.73
C GLU A 550 -16.39 45.91 17.68
N LEU A 551 -16.76 46.49 16.54
CA LEU A 551 -15.80 47.10 15.63
C LEU A 551 -15.28 48.38 16.30
N LEU A 552 -14.11 48.32 16.96
CA LEU A 552 -13.12 49.42 17.13
C LEU A 552 -11.95 49.10 18.11
N ARG A 553 -11.74 47.84 18.52
CA ARG A 553 -10.51 47.44 19.25
C ARG A 553 -9.94 46.17 18.61
N ARG A 554 -8.68 46.19 18.18
CA ARG A 554 -7.98 44.94 17.79
C ARG A 554 -8.08 43.99 18.99
N PRO A 555 -8.68 42.79 18.86
CA PRO A 555 -8.68 41.83 19.94
C PRO A 555 -7.23 41.53 20.35
N PRO A 556 -6.96 41.29 21.64
CA PRO A 556 -5.62 40.91 22.09
C PRO A 556 -5.14 39.67 21.32
N PRO A 557 -3.83 39.55 21.02
CA PRO A 557 -3.30 38.44 20.25
C PRO A 557 -3.63 37.12 20.96
N LYS A 558 -4.43 36.27 20.31
CA LYS A 558 -4.79 34.93 20.82
C LYS A 558 -3.71 33.92 20.43
N THR A 559 -3.46 32.96 21.32
CA THR A 559 -2.54 31.84 21.09
C THR A 559 -3.28 30.65 20.49
N TYR A 560 -2.68 30.06 19.46
CA TYR A 560 -3.19 28.87 18.79
C TYR A 560 -2.15 27.75 18.81
N TYR A 561 -2.65 26.52 18.79
CA TYR A 561 -1.86 25.30 18.73
C TYR A 561 -2.15 24.56 17.44
N THR A 562 -1.15 23.85 16.91
CA THR A 562 -1.36 22.77 15.96
C THR A 562 -1.38 21.45 16.71
N CYS A 563 -2.33 20.59 16.32
CA CYS A 563 -2.63 19.37 17.03
C CYS A 563 -2.74 18.21 16.05
N LEU A 564 -2.23 17.05 16.48
CA LEU A 564 -2.40 15.76 15.83
C LEU A 564 -3.61 15.04 16.43
N ARG A 565 -4.46 14.49 15.56
CA ARG A 565 -5.48 13.47 15.85
C ARG A 565 -5.39 12.34 14.80
N PRO A 566 -6.05 11.18 14.98
CA PRO A 566 -5.82 10.00 14.15
C PRO A 566 -6.03 10.20 12.62
N THR A 567 -6.81 11.19 12.20
CA THR A 567 -7.08 11.47 10.77
C THR A 567 -6.51 12.79 10.27
N VAL A 568 -6.00 13.65 11.15
CA VAL A 568 -5.51 15.00 10.78
C VAL A 568 -4.29 15.33 11.62
N ASP A 569 -3.19 15.66 10.97
CA ASP A 569 -1.90 15.84 11.64
C ASP A 569 -1.58 17.29 12.04
N ARG A 570 -2.33 18.27 11.55
CA ARG A 570 -2.13 19.70 11.81
C ARG A 570 -3.45 20.46 11.95
N LEU A 571 -4.29 20.00 12.87
CA LEU A 571 -5.53 20.68 13.24
C LEU A 571 -5.22 21.93 14.08
N ARG A 572 -5.84 23.05 13.78
CA ARG A 572 -5.69 24.29 14.57
C ARG A 572 -6.66 24.28 15.75
N VAL A 573 -6.17 24.64 16.93
CA VAL A 573 -6.99 24.69 18.15
C VAL A 573 -6.64 25.94 18.95
N ALA A 574 -7.64 26.74 19.29
CA ALA A 574 -7.46 27.88 20.20
C ALA A 574 -7.09 27.42 21.62
N GLN A 575 -6.21 28.17 22.29
CA GLN A 575 -5.73 27.82 23.63
C GLN A 575 -6.85 27.56 24.65
N ASP A 576 -7.95 28.31 24.59
CA ASP A 576 -9.03 28.20 25.56
C ASP A 576 -9.92 26.96 25.36
N ASN A 577 -9.75 26.23 24.26
CA ASN A 577 -10.46 24.97 23.97
C ASN A 577 -9.68 23.71 24.40
N ILE A 578 -8.49 23.88 24.98
CA ILE A 578 -7.59 22.77 25.37
C ILE A 578 -7.75 22.47 26.87
N GLU A 579 -8.03 21.21 27.19
CA GLU A 579 -7.98 20.63 28.53
C GLU A 579 -6.93 19.51 28.57
N ILE A 580 -5.87 19.66 29.37
CA ILE A 580 -4.75 18.71 29.39
C ILE A 580 -5.16 17.39 30.06
N ILE A 581 -4.82 16.28 29.41
CA ILE A 581 -4.94 14.94 29.97
C ILE A 581 -3.63 14.59 30.66
N THR A 582 -3.72 14.16 31.92
CA THR A 582 -2.56 13.75 32.74
C THR A 582 -2.59 12.28 33.12
N ASP A 583 -3.65 11.56 32.75
CA ASP A 583 -3.82 10.13 32.99
C ASP A 583 -3.57 9.37 31.67
N PRO A 584 -2.49 8.57 31.59
CA PRO A 584 -2.16 7.77 30.41
C PRO A 584 -3.28 6.80 29.98
N SER A 585 -4.10 6.32 30.92
CA SER A 585 -5.18 5.36 30.60
C SER A 585 -6.31 5.97 29.76
N LEU A 586 -6.37 7.30 29.67
CA LEU A 586 -7.34 8.04 28.87
C LEU A 586 -6.87 8.32 27.45
N ILE A 587 -5.66 7.89 27.07
CA ILE A 587 -5.09 8.13 25.74
C ILE A 587 -5.50 6.99 24.81
N PRO A 588 -6.21 7.27 23.70
CA PRO A 588 -6.55 6.24 22.73
C PRO A 588 -5.32 5.69 22.00
N ASP A 589 -5.25 4.37 21.82
CA ASP A 589 -4.18 3.68 21.08
C ASP A 589 -4.01 4.22 19.65
N SER A 590 -5.10 4.69 19.03
CA SER A 590 -5.09 5.26 17.68
C SER A 590 -4.17 6.48 17.53
N LEU A 591 -3.87 7.20 18.62
CA LEU A 591 -2.93 8.33 18.59
C LEU A 591 -1.47 7.88 18.44
N PHE A 592 -1.12 6.71 18.96
CA PHE A 592 0.25 6.20 18.91
C PHE A 592 0.69 5.87 17.48
N PHE A 593 -0.25 5.45 16.64
CA PHE A 593 0.01 5.09 15.24
C PHE A 593 0.63 6.25 14.44
N LEU A 594 0.08 7.47 14.56
CA LEU A 594 0.57 8.64 13.84
C LEU A 594 1.56 9.49 14.64
N ALA A 595 1.63 9.33 15.96
CA ALA A 595 2.50 10.13 16.82
C ALA A 595 3.97 10.09 16.36
N GLY A 596 4.44 8.96 15.83
CA GLY A 596 5.81 8.80 15.34
C GLY A 596 6.24 9.84 14.29
N LYS A 597 5.31 10.44 13.55
CA LYS A 597 5.61 11.53 12.60
C LYS A 597 6.26 12.75 13.26
N PHE A 598 5.95 12.99 14.54
CA PHE A 598 6.40 14.17 15.30
C PHE A 598 7.14 13.82 16.60
N PHE A 599 6.90 12.65 17.16
CA PHE A 599 7.34 12.27 18.50
C PHE A 599 8.17 10.98 18.48
N LYS A 600 9.19 10.91 19.34
CA LYS A 600 10.13 9.79 19.38
C LYS A 600 9.72 8.68 20.33
N ARG A 601 9.04 9.01 21.43
CA ARG A 601 8.52 8.08 22.44
C ARG A 601 7.40 8.74 23.24
N PHE A 602 6.60 7.94 23.94
CA PHE A 602 5.68 8.42 24.97
C PHE A 602 6.33 8.29 26.36
N ASP A 603 6.09 9.26 27.23
CA ASP A 603 6.56 9.23 28.61
C ASP A 603 5.34 9.12 29.55
N GLU A 604 5.11 7.92 30.06
CA GLU A 604 3.96 7.61 30.93
C GLU A 604 3.99 8.40 32.24
N ALA A 605 5.19 8.68 32.78
CA ALA A 605 5.33 9.36 34.07
C ALA A 605 4.85 10.81 34.02
N THR A 606 5.04 11.47 32.87
CA THR A 606 4.59 12.86 32.64
C THR A 606 3.33 12.94 31.79
N CYS A 607 2.84 11.81 31.27
CA CYS A 607 1.73 11.73 30.32
C CYS A 607 1.95 12.63 29.08
N THR A 608 3.16 12.60 28.51
CA THR A 608 3.51 13.44 27.35
C THR A 608 4.30 12.69 26.29
N PHE A 609 4.03 13.01 25.03
CA PHE A 609 4.86 12.58 23.90
C PHE A 609 6.13 13.42 23.81
N VAL A 610 7.29 12.77 23.71
CA VAL A 610 8.56 13.49 23.62
C VAL A 610 8.83 13.85 22.16
N SER A 611 9.03 15.14 21.88
CA SER A 611 9.31 15.62 20.52
C SER A 611 10.50 14.89 19.88
N ASN A 612 10.33 14.48 18.63
CA ASN A 612 11.40 13.86 17.83
C ASN A 612 12.43 14.92 17.41
N LEU A 613 11.96 16.06 16.92
CA LEU A 613 12.81 17.12 16.36
C LEU A 613 12.60 18.43 17.10
N LYS A 614 13.70 19.01 17.57
CA LYS A 614 13.73 20.29 18.31
C LYS A 614 13.98 21.51 17.42
N GLU A 615 14.02 21.31 16.11
CA GLU A 615 14.40 22.36 15.16
C GLU A 615 13.36 23.49 15.07
N PHE A 616 12.07 23.18 15.16
CA PHE A 616 11.00 24.20 15.17
C PHE A 616 10.78 24.79 16.56
N TYR A 617 10.85 23.98 17.61
CA TYR A 617 10.47 24.37 18.96
C TYR A 617 11.49 23.84 19.96
N PRO A 618 12.67 24.48 20.09
CA PRO A 618 13.79 23.94 20.87
C PRO A 618 13.58 24.00 22.38
N ASP A 619 12.65 24.84 22.85
CA ASP A 619 12.39 25.09 24.27
C ASP A 619 11.28 24.18 24.85
N ASP A 620 10.66 23.35 24.01
CA ASP A 620 9.73 22.26 24.38
C ASP A 620 10.44 20.91 24.17
#